data_AF-A0A6B0WHX7-F1
#
_entry.id   AF-A0A6B0WHX7-F1
#
_cell.length_a   1.000
_cell.length_b   1.000
_cell.length_c   1.000
_cell.angle_alpha   90.00
_cell.angle_beta   90.00
_cell.angle_gamma   90.00
#
_symmetry.space_group_name_H-M   'P 1'
#
loop_
_entity.id
_entity.type
_entity.pdbx_description
1 polymer ?
#
loop_
_entity_poly.entity_id
_entity_poly.type
_entity_poly.pdbx_seq_one_letter_code
_entity_poly.pdbx_strand_id
1 'polypeptide(L)' 'PHHPQGAKGVGESATVGAPPAIANAVVDALAHLGVRHIDIPITPEKVWRILKDTGAVHRSG' A
#
# COMPACT_ATOMS: atom_id res chain seq x y z
N PRO A 1 -12.77 14.19 -27.78
CA PRO A 1 -13.67 13.03 -27.52
C PRO A 1 -13.80 12.16 -28.78
N HIS A 2 -13.11 11.01 -28.81
CA HIS A 2 -12.82 10.31 -30.07
C HIS A 2 -13.53 8.95 -30.23
N HIS A 3 -14.14 8.41 -29.18
CA HIS A 3 -14.93 7.17 -29.28
C HIS A 3 -16.36 7.49 -29.75
N PRO A 4 -16.89 6.87 -30.82
CA PRO A 4 -18.20 7.19 -31.39
C PRO A 4 -19.38 7.12 -30.41
N GLN A 5 -19.28 6.29 -29.37
CA GLN A 5 -20.30 6.14 -28.33
C GLN A 5 -19.88 6.74 -26.98
N GLY A 6 -18.70 7.37 -26.89
CA GLY A 6 -18.16 7.90 -25.62
C GLY A 6 -17.76 6.87 -24.56
N ALA A 7 -18.03 5.58 -24.79
CA ALA A 7 -17.61 4.49 -23.90
C ALA A 7 -16.08 4.40 -23.72
N LYS A 8 -15.64 3.99 -22.53
CA LYS A 8 -14.25 3.72 -22.17
C LYS A 8 -14.17 2.33 -21.54
N GLY A 9 -13.04 1.64 -21.74
CA GLY A 9 -12.76 0.38 -21.03
C GLY A 9 -12.57 0.62 -19.53
N VAL A 10 -13.12 -0.28 -18.70
CA VAL A 10 -13.04 -0.19 -17.23
C VAL A 10 -12.73 -1.54 -16.56
N GLY A 11 -12.72 -2.64 -17.32
CA GLY A 11 -12.65 -4.00 -16.77
C GLY A 11 -11.40 -4.28 -15.90
N GLU A 12 -10.29 -3.61 -16.18
CA GLU A 12 -9.04 -3.76 -15.43
C GLU A 12 -8.80 -2.63 -14.43
N SER A 13 -9.62 -1.56 -14.43
CA SER A 13 -9.35 -0.35 -13.65
C SER A 13 -9.26 -0.64 -12.15
N ALA A 14 -10.11 -1.54 -11.62
CA ALA A 14 -10.06 -1.94 -10.22
C ALA A 14 -8.79 -2.75 -9.91
N THR A 15 -8.45 -3.72 -10.77
CA THR A 15 -7.25 -4.56 -10.62
C THR A 15 -5.97 -3.75 -10.68
N VAL A 16 -5.92 -2.70 -11.52
CA VAL A 16 -4.77 -1.80 -11.62
C VAL A 16 -4.72 -0.81 -10.46
N GLY A 17 -5.87 -0.28 -10.02
CA GLY A 17 -5.93 0.76 -8.99
C GLY A 17 -5.80 0.25 -7.55
N ALA A 18 -6.29 -0.97 -7.26
CA ALA A 18 -6.31 -1.49 -5.89
C ALA A 18 -4.91 -1.75 -5.29
N PRO A 19 -3.95 -2.37 -6.00
CA PRO A 19 -2.62 -2.63 -5.44
C PRO A 19 -1.86 -1.37 -4.97
N PRO A 20 -1.74 -0.29 -5.77
CA PRO A 20 -1.08 0.93 -5.28
C PRO A 20 -1.89 1.65 -4.20
N ALA A 21 -3.23 1.59 -4.22
CA ALA A 21 -4.06 2.17 -3.17
C ALA A 21 -3.79 1.50 -1.81
N ILE A 22 -3.72 0.16 -1.77
CA ILE A 22 -3.39 -0.60 -0.57
C ILE A 22 -1.96 -0.29 -0.12
N ALA A 23 -0.99 -0.28 -1.04
CA ALA A 23 0.40 0.01 -0.70
C ALA A 23 0.59 1.41 -0.10
N ASN A 24 -0.06 2.41 -0.70
CA ASN A 24 -0.02 3.79 -0.21
C ASN A 24 -0.67 3.90 1.18
N ALA A 25 -1.78 3.20 1.43
CA ALA A 25 -2.44 3.21 2.74
C ALA A 25 -1.53 2.64 3.85
N VAL A 26 -0.78 1.56 3.56
CA VAL A 26 0.16 0.99 4.53
C VAL A 26 1.35 1.93 4.77
N VAL A 27 1.90 2.55 3.72
CA VAL A 27 2.98 3.53 3.87
C VAL A 27 2.52 4.75 4.66
N ASP A 28 1.32 5.27 4.40
CA ASP A 28 0.73 6.40 5.12
C ASP A 28 0.60 6.10 6.62
N ALA A 29 0.08 4.91 6.97
CA ALA A 29 -0.03 4.47 8.36
C ALA A 29 1.33 4.44 9.10
N LEU A 30 2.42 4.16 8.38
CA LEU A 30 3.77 4.02 8.92
C LEU A 30 4.65 5.26 8.68
N ALA A 31 4.13 6.29 8.02
CA ALA A 31 4.90 7.48 7.63
C ALA A 31 5.48 8.22 8.83
N HIS A 32 4.74 8.24 9.95
CA HIS A 32 5.18 8.83 11.22
C HIS A 32 6.39 8.10 11.85
N LEU A 33 6.67 6.87 11.42
CA LEU A 33 7.84 6.07 11.81
C LEU A 33 9.01 6.22 10.82
N GLY A 34 8.89 7.10 9.83
CA GLY A 34 9.92 7.34 8.81
C GLY A 34 9.82 6.44 7.57
N VAL A 35 8.81 5.57 7.48
CA VAL A 35 8.63 4.67 6.33
C VAL A 35 8.17 5.46 5.10
N ARG A 36 8.82 5.24 3.96
CA ARG A 36 8.49 5.91 2.68
C ARG A 36 8.16 4.95 1.55
N HIS A 37 8.47 3.68 1.71
CA HIS A 37 8.29 2.64 0.70
C HIS A 37 8.24 1.26 1.37
N ILE A 38 7.45 0.35 0.80
CA ILE A 38 7.40 -1.07 1.19
C ILE A 38 7.27 -1.90 -0.09
N ASP A 39 8.14 -2.89 -0.26
CA ASP A 39 8.06 -3.79 -1.41
C ASP A 39 6.87 -4.75 -1.31
N ILE A 40 6.12 -4.87 -2.41
CA ILE A 40 5.07 -5.87 -2.56
C ILE A 40 5.67 -7.29 -2.70
N PRO A 41 4.92 -8.35 -2.32
CA PRO A 41 3.66 -8.31 -1.58
C PRO A 41 3.88 -7.82 -0.14
N ILE A 42 2.90 -7.08 0.38
CA ILE A 42 2.92 -6.56 1.76
C ILE A 42 2.43 -7.67 2.67
N THR A 43 3.36 -8.42 3.26
CA THR A 43 3.02 -9.51 4.19
C THR A 43 3.01 -9.02 5.63
N PRO A 44 2.25 -9.65 6.54
CA PRO A 44 2.25 -9.32 7.95
C PRO A 44 3.65 -9.32 8.58
N GLU A 45 4.53 -10.23 8.16
CA GLU A 45 5.90 -10.34 8.68
C GLU A 45 6.76 -9.13 8.31
N LYS A 46 6.62 -8.60 7.08
CA LYS A 46 7.32 -7.37 6.65
C LYS A 46 6.88 -6.18 7.50
N VAL A 47 5.57 -6.03 7.72
CA VAL A 47 5.01 -4.95 8.55
C VAL A 47 5.49 -5.08 9.99
N TRP A 48 5.46 -6.29 10.55
CA TRP A 48 5.95 -6.54 11.91
C TRP A 48 7.43 -6.22 12.08
N ARG A 49 8.29 -6.59 11.12
CA ARG A 49 9.72 -6.24 11.14
C ARG A 49 9.92 -4.73 11.15
N ILE A 50 9.21 -4.00 10.29
CA ILE A 50 9.27 -2.53 10.24
C ILE A 50 8.89 -1.92 11.60
N LEU A 51 7.78 -2.37 12.19
CA LEU A 51 7.30 -1.87 13.49
C LEU A 51 8.29 -2.19 14.62
N LYS A 52 8.95 -3.35 14.55
CA LYS A 52 9.99 -3.74 15.51
C LYS A 52 11.26 -2.90 15.35
N ASP A 53 11.71 -2.69 14.13
CA ASP A 53 12.93 -1.94 13.81
C ASP A 53 12.79 -0.44 14.14
N THR A 54 11.58 0.09 14.01
CA THR A 54 11.23 1.48 14.37
C THR A 54 10.91 1.68 15.86
N GLY A 55 10.94 0.61 16.66
CA GLY A 55 10.65 0.67 18.10
C GLY A 55 9.19 0.94 18.45
N ALA A 56 8.28 0.83 17.49
CA ALA A 56 6.84 1.04 17.68
C ALA A 56 6.17 -0.09 18.49
N VAL A 57 6.82 -1.24 18.61
CA VAL A 57 6.35 -2.38 19.43
C VAL A 57 7.17 -2.42 20.71
N HIS A 58 6.52 -2.20 21.86
CA HIS A 58 7.14 -2.43 23.17
C HIS A 58 7.57 -3.91 23.30
N ARG A 59 8.82 -4.13 23.74
CA ARG A 59 9.21 -5.44 24.27
C ARG A 59 8.41 -5.65 25.54
N SER A 60 7.36 -6.46 25.47
CA SER A 60 6.79 -7.09 26.66
C SER A 60 7.89 -7.97 27.26
N GLY A 61 8.62 -7.40 28.22
CA GLY A 61 9.45 -8.13 29.18
C GLY A 61 8.59 -8.58 30.35
#